data_AF-A0A7S1M5B3-F1
#
_entry.id   AF-A0A7S1M5B3-F1
#
_cell.length_a   1.000
_cell.length_b   1.000
_cell.length_c   1.000
_cell.angle_alpha   90.00
_cell.angle_beta   90.00
_cell.angle_gamma   90.00
#
_symmetry.space_group_name_H-M   'P 1'
#
loop_
_entity.id
_entity.type
_entity.pdbx_description
1 polymer ?
#
loop_
_entity_poly.entity_id
_entity_poly.type
_entity_poly.pdbx_seq_one_letter_code
_entity_poly.pdbx_strand_id
1 'polypeptide(L)'
;MQHEELKQAMLTMRNSCSSKFRGLESELCALKKIRGELNKMKGDKHPFFQDCEVAPKWEEKECSVTCGGGTQELTRAIITPPSGGGAACPPTKQMQTCNEQPCPVDCKLSQWSGFSACSAACGGGVSERTRLIKQQPRYEGDPCGGTEETVPCNMDACDTDCGLAPWTKWSDCSKACDSGTRTRRRAVSAAAVGRGECPHADSPARLERKTCNTQACIRDKSKPLVCTSKVDVVLLLDGSGSIGTTGWAATKKFAKTFVDAFDGQNAGATTDAQISVILFSGPYKWSLMKKCVGMGASSSSVNMETDCMIKVAQHFKSDLAATKTAIDQLTWPKGTTLTSAALETARSELALGRADAEKIVLTITDGIPLSSRSTMTAAHRLKKSARLMFGAVKMSSRGLGYMMKWGSSPVKENVIQIKSFQALESLETVDALVADMCRNVAVPTGSSGSR
;
A
#
# COMPACT_ATOMS: atom_id res chain seq x y z
N MET A 1 1.55 64.15 53.83
CA MET A 1 2.06 65.52 54.04
C MET A 1 2.08 66.32 52.75
N GLN A 2 2.78 65.89 51.69
CA GLN A 2 2.94 66.67 50.44
C GLN A 2 1.65 67.08 49.70
N HIS A 3 0.61 66.23 49.66
CA HIS A 3 -0.63 66.57 48.93
C HIS A 3 -1.41 67.70 49.62
N GLU A 4 -1.39 67.76 50.95
CA GLU A 4 -2.11 68.79 51.71
C GLU A 4 -1.36 70.13 51.72
N GLU A 5 -0.02 70.09 51.70
CA GLU A 5 0.82 71.28 51.46
C GLU A 5 0.59 71.86 50.07
N LEU A 6 0.50 71.02 49.02
CA LEU A 6 0.22 71.46 47.66
C LEU A 6 -1.17 72.11 47.55
N LYS A 7 -2.15 71.53 48.25
CA LYS A 7 -3.52 72.05 48.31
C LYS A 7 -3.60 73.39 49.04
N GLN A 8 -2.86 73.56 50.14
CA GLN A 8 -2.75 74.84 50.86
C GLN A 8 -2.00 75.90 50.03
N ALA A 9 -0.95 75.52 49.30
CA ALA A 9 -0.27 76.41 48.37
C ALA A 9 -1.20 76.87 47.24
N MET A 10 -1.95 75.94 46.64
CA MET A 10 -2.99 76.23 45.64
C MET A 10 -4.08 77.18 46.17
N LEU A 11 -4.56 76.95 47.40
CA LEU A 11 -5.56 77.80 48.06
C LEU A 11 -5.02 79.21 48.30
N THR A 12 -3.81 79.32 48.84
CA THR A 12 -3.14 80.62 49.11
C THR A 12 -2.92 81.39 47.81
N MET A 13 -2.43 80.71 46.76
CA MET A 13 -2.21 81.31 45.45
C MET A 13 -3.50 81.76 44.80
N ARG A 14 -4.58 80.95 44.87
CA ARG A 14 -5.91 81.35 44.39
C ARG A 14 -6.47 82.56 45.13
N ASN A 15 -6.32 82.60 46.45
CA ASN A 15 -6.81 83.73 47.25
C ASN A 15 -6.01 85.02 46.95
N SER A 16 -4.69 84.91 46.84
CA SER A 16 -3.82 86.03 46.42
C SER A 16 -4.18 86.53 45.01
N CYS A 17 -4.40 85.62 44.07
CA CYS A 17 -4.81 85.96 42.71
C CYS A 17 -6.18 86.66 42.70
N SER A 18 -7.16 86.15 43.46
CA SER A 18 -8.48 86.78 43.56
C SER A 18 -8.42 88.17 44.19
N SER A 19 -7.60 88.37 45.22
CA SER A 19 -7.38 89.68 45.84
C SER A 19 -6.75 90.67 44.86
N LYS A 20 -5.69 90.26 44.14
CA LYS A 20 -5.04 91.10 43.13
C LYS A 20 -5.98 91.42 41.97
N PHE A 21 -6.77 90.45 41.53
CA PHE A 21 -7.75 90.63 40.46
C PHE A 21 -8.80 91.69 40.82
N ARG A 22 -9.38 91.61 42.03
CA ARG A 22 -10.31 92.65 42.52
C ARG A 22 -9.65 94.02 42.66
N GLY A 23 -8.38 94.05 43.09
CA GLY A 23 -7.58 95.27 43.13
C GLY A 23 -7.46 95.92 41.75
N LEU A 24 -7.04 95.14 40.75
CA LEU A 24 -6.92 95.58 39.37
C LEU A 24 -8.26 95.99 38.75
N GLU A 25 -9.37 95.30 39.04
CA GLU A 25 -10.70 95.72 38.60
C GLU A 25 -11.10 97.08 39.16
N SER A 26 -10.77 97.35 40.43
CA SER A 26 -11.07 98.63 41.06
C SER A 26 -10.20 99.77 40.48
N GLU A 27 -8.93 99.52 40.22
CA GLU A 27 -8.03 100.45 39.52
C GLU A 27 -8.51 100.72 38.09
N LEU A 28 -8.94 99.68 37.36
CA LEU A 28 -9.49 99.81 36.02
C LEU A 28 -10.77 100.66 36.00
N CYS A 29 -11.66 100.49 36.99
CA CYS A 29 -12.84 101.33 37.14
C CYS A 29 -12.48 102.81 37.41
N ALA A 30 -11.48 103.06 38.25
CA ALA A 30 -10.98 104.42 38.53
C ALA A 30 -10.39 105.06 37.27
N LEU A 31 -9.57 104.32 36.50
CA LEU A 31 -9.00 104.78 35.24
C LEU A 31 -10.06 105.03 34.16
N LYS A 32 -11.09 104.17 34.07
CA LYS A 32 -12.23 104.40 33.17
C LYS A 32 -12.98 105.69 33.51
N LYS A 33 -13.18 105.98 34.79
CA LYS A 33 -13.81 107.25 35.25
C LYS A 33 -12.96 108.47 34.86
N ILE A 34 -11.65 108.42 35.07
CA ILE A 34 -10.71 109.50 34.68
C ILE A 34 -10.74 109.72 33.17
N ARG A 35 -10.71 108.65 32.36
CA ARG A 35 -10.77 108.72 30.89
C ARG A 35 -12.10 109.32 30.41
N GLY A 36 -13.21 109.00 31.06
CA GLY A 36 -14.53 109.58 30.77
C GLY A 36 -14.58 111.10 31.00
N GLU A 37 -13.99 111.58 32.09
CA GLU A 37 -13.90 113.03 32.38
C GLU A 37 -12.96 113.77 31.40
N LEU A 38 -11.84 113.14 31.01
CA LEU A 38 -10.93 113.69 29.98
C LEU A 38 -11.60 113.87 28.61
N ASN A 39 -12.48 112.95 28.20
CA ASN A 39 -13.23 113.09 26.95
C ASN A 39 -14.25 114.24 27.00
N LYS A 40 -14.89 114.52 28.15
CA LYS A 40 -15.78 115.68 28.33
C LYS A 40 -15.02 117.01 28.16
N MET A 41 -13.78 117.11 28.63
CA MET A 41 -12.96 118.32 28.48
C MET A 41 -12.53 118.61 27.03
N LYS A 42 -12.49 117.58 26.16
CA LYS A 42 -12.17 117.73 24.73
C LYS A 42 -13.34 118.20 23.85
N GLY A 43 -14.50 118.51 24.45
CA GLY A 43 -15.66 119.07 23.74
C GLY A 43 -16.57 118.05 23.06
N ASP A 44 -16.40 116.76 23.34
CA ASP A 44 -17.22 115.69 22.79
C ASP A 44 -18.56 115.58 23.56
N LYS A 45 -19.70 115.66 22.87
CA LYS A 45 -21.04 115.76 23.49
C LYS A 45 -21.62 114.41 23.97
N HIS A 46 -20.89 113.31 23.85
CA HIS A 46 -21.32 111.99 24.32
C HIS A 46 -20.53 111.56 25.57
N PRO A 47 -21.18 111.44 26.75
CA PRO A 47 -20.47 111.21 28.02
C PRO A 47 -20.05 109.76 28.28
N PHE A 48 -20.34 108.81 27.39
CA PHE A 48 -20.02 107.39 27.53
C PHE A 48 -19.15 106.90 26.38
N PHE A 49 -17.98 106.35 26.71
CA PHE A 49 -17.12 105.59 25.81
C PHE A 49 -17.27 104.10 26.13
N GLN A 50 -17.20 103.25 25.12
CA GLN A 50 -17.24 101.80 25.30
C GLN A 50 -16.02 101.18 24.65
N ASP A 51 -15.16 100.57 25.46
CA ASP A 51 -14.03 99.80 24.96
C ASP A 51 -14.53 98.48 24.38
N CYS A 52 -13.82 97.96 23.39
CA CYS A 52 -14.20 96.69 22.81
C CYS A 52 -13.96 95.52 23.77
N GLU A 53 -14.98 94.68 23.97
CA GLU A 53 -14.88 93.44 24.74
C GLU A 53 -15.03 92.23 23.82
N VAL A 54 -14.12 91.27 23.96
CA VAL A 54 -14.08 90.01 23.19
C VAL A 54 -14.40 88.83 24.09
N ALA A 55 -14.85 87.72 23.51
CA ALA A 55 -15.17 86.51 24.26
C ALA A 55 -13.96 86.03 25.08
N PRO A 56 -14.18 85.60 26.34
CA PRO A 56 -13.09 85.21 27.24
C PRO A 56 -12.45 83.87 26.85
N LYS A 57 -13.16 83.03 26.08
CA LYS A 57 -12.65 81.76 25.54
C LYS A 57 -12.45 81.86 24.03
N TRP A 58 -11.39 81.23 23.56
CA TRP A 58 -11.16 81.01 22.14
C TRP A 58 -11.93 79.77 21.67
N GLU A 59 -12.45 79.83 20.45
CA GLU A 59 -13.00 78.67 19.73
C GLU A 59 -11.89 78.11 18.83
N GLU A 60 -11.62 76.81 18.98
CA GLU A 60 -10.56 76.11 18.24
C GLU A 60 -11.13 75.51 16.96
N LYS A 61 -10.51 75.84 15.82
CA LYS A 61 -10.78 75.14 14.55
C LYS A 61 -9.93 73.87 14.44
N GLU A 62 -10.29 73.02 13.49
CA GLU A 62 -9.51 71.82 13.17
C GLU A 62 -8.05 72.16 12.83
N CYS A 63 -7.14 71.36 13.37
CA CYS A 63 -5.71 71.46 13.08
C CYS A 63 -5.43 71.10 11.62
N SER A 64 -4.47 71.79 11.00
CA SER A 64 -4.13 71.59 9.59
C SER A 64 -3.65 70.18 9.22
N VAL A 65 -3.12 69.43 10.20
CA VAL A 65 -2.68 68.04 10.06
C VAL A 65 -3.03 67.26 11.32
N THR A 66 -3.14 65.93 11.21
CA THR A 66 -3.47 65.04 12.32
C THR A 66 -2.25 64.60 13.14
N CYS A 67 -1.03 64.81 12.64
CA CYS A 67 0.24 64.48 13.29
C CYS A 67 1.40 65.24 12.61
N GLY A 68 2.59 65.23 13.22
CA GLY A 68 3.81 65.79 12.64
C GLY A 68 3.98 67.31 12.79
N GLY A 69 3.13 67.95 13.60
CA GLY A 69 3.16 69.39 13.86
C GLY A 69 2.38 70.19 12.81
N GLY A 70 1.17 70.59 13.18
CA GLY A 70 0.30 71.46 12.42
C GLY A 70 0.09 72.82 13.06
N THR A 71 -0.72 73.63 12.41
CA THR A 71 -1.18 74.91 12.95
C THR A 71 -2.70 74.95 12.97
N GLN A 72 -3.29 75.44 14.06
CA GLN A 72 -4.73 75.67 14.18
C GLN A 72 -5.03 77.15 14.42
N GLU A 73 -6.12 77.62 13.80
CA GLU A 73 -6.65 78.98 14.01
C GLU A 73 -7.61 78.97 15.20
N LEU A 74 -7.29 79.80 16.19
CA LEU A 74 -8.18 80.15 17.28
C LEU A 74 -8.95 81.42 16.89
N THR A 75 -10.28 81.41 17.05
CA THR A 75 -11.10 82.60 16.84
C THR A 75 -11.91 82.95 18.07
N ARG A 76 -12.11 84.24 18.34
CA ARG A 76 -13.03 84.71 19.40
C ARG A 76 -13.89 85.86 18.90
N ALA A 77 -15.16 85.83 19.24
CA ALA A 77 -16.11 86.85 18.83
C ALA A 77 -15.91 88.16 19.63
N ILE A 78 -16.27 89.28 19.01
CA ILE A 78 -16.43 90.55 19.70
C ILE A 78 -17.81 90.52 20.39
N ILE A 79 -17.83 90.60 21.72
CA ILE A 79 -19.07 90.68 22.51
C ILE A 79 -19.63 92.10 22.45
N THR A 80 -18.75 93.10 22.50
CA THR A 80 -19.14 94.51 22.53
C THR A 80 -18.22 95.33 21.63
N PRO A 81 -18.76 95.99 20.58
CA PRO A 81 -17.96 96.79 19.67
C PRO A 81 -17.54 98.12 20.30
N PRO A 82 -16.40 98.70 19.89
CA PRO A 82 -15.95 99.98 20.44
C PRO A 82 -16.82 101.15 19.94
N SER A 83 -17.19 102.07 20.82
CA SER A 83 -17.96 103.27 20.49
C SER A 83 -17.49 104.50 21.28
N GLY A 84 -17.78 105.71 20.77
CA GLY A 84 -17.48 106.97 21.48
C GLY A 84 -16.00 107.19 21.82
N GLY A 85 -15.07 106.77 20.94
CA GLY A 85 -13.62 106.89 21.17
C GLY A 85 -13.00 105.81 22.07
N GLY A 86 -13.70 104.68 22.25
CA GLY A 86 -13.18 103.49 22.94
C GLY A 86 -11.99 102.82 22.25
N ALA A 87 -11.23 102.02 23.01
CA ALA A 87 -10.06 101.29 22.50
C ALA A 87 -10.47 100.20 21.49
N ALA A 88 -9.65 100.02 20.46
CA ALA A 88 -9.85 98.98 19.45
C ALA A 88 -9.80 97.57 20.07
N CYS A 89 -10.50 96.62 19.43
CA CYS A 89 -10.54 95.23 19.89
C CYS A 89 -9.14 94.60 19.90
N PRO A 90 -8.80 93.83 20.95
CA PRO A 90 -7.68 92.90 20.89
C PRO A 90 -7.84 91.93 19.71
N PRO A 91 -6.75 91.30 19.23
CA PRO A 91 -6.82 90.35 18.13
C PRO A 91 -7.90 89.28 18.36
N THR A 92 -8.76 89.09 17.35
CA THR A 92 -9.87 88.12 17.35
C THR A 92 -9.47 86.79 16.70
N LYS A 93 -8.22 86.71 16.21
CA LYS A 93 -7.60 85.55 15.58
C LYS A 93 -6.21 85.33 16.14
N GLN A 94 -5.86 84.07 16.40
CA GLN A 94 -4.53 83.66 16.83
C GLN A 94 -4.17 82.32 16.21
N MET A 95 -2.90 82.12 15.85
CA MET A 95 -2.38 80.83 15.40
C MET A 95 -1.63 80.15 16.53
N GLN A 96 -1.79 78.84 16.67
CA GLN A 96 -1.02 78.03 17.61
C GLN A 96 -0.61 76.69 16.97
N THR A 97 0.44 76.08 17.50
CA THR A 97 0.84 74.73 17.09
C THR A 97 -0.10 73.68 17.67
N CYS A 98 -0.30 72.60 16.93
CA CYS A 98 -1.16 71.48 17.31
C CYS A 98 -0.61 70.18 16.72
N ASN A 99 -1.03 69.04 17.28
CA ASN A 99 -0.71 67.71 16.76
C ASN A 99 0.80 67.43 16.57
N GLU A 100 1.62 67.79 17.57
CA GLU A 100 3.08 67.65 17.56
C GLU A 100 3.56 66.19 17.72
N GLN A 101 2.66 65.24 17.99
CA GLN A 101 3.00 63.83 17.99
C GLN A 101 3.57 63.39 16.63
N PRO A 102 4.62 62.54 16.60
CA PRO A 102 5.12 61.96 15.36
C PRO A 102 4.03 61.20 14.60
N CYS A 103 4.04 61.29 13.27
CA CYS A 103 3.09 60.53 12.45
C CYS A 103 3.38 59.02 12.47
N PRO A 104 2.33 58.20 12.33
CA PRO A 104 2.49 56.76 12.10
C PRO A 104 3.39 56.48 10.90
N VAL A 105 4.31 55.55 11.08
CA VAL A 105 5.22 55.09 10.03
C VAL A 105 4.96 53.62 9.81
N ASP A 106 4.34 53.31 8.66
CA ASP A 106 3.97 51.94 8.34
C ASP A 106 5.18 51.09 7.93
N CYS A 107 5.05 49.78 8.11
CA CYS A 107 6.05 48.84 7.62
C CYS A 107 6.12 48.82 6.08
N LYS A 108 7.34 48.77 5.53
CA LYS A 108 7.55 48.53 4.10
C LYS A 108 8.37 47.25 3.90
N LEU A 109 7.83 46.33 3.12
CA LEU A 109 8.46 45.04 2.78
C LEU A 109 9.13 45.13 1.40
N SER A 110 10.15 44.30 1.16
CA SER A 110 10.74 44.11 -0.17
C SER A 110 9.82 43.29 -1.08
N GLN A 111 10.18 43.21 -2.36
CA GLN A 111 9.64 42.15 -3.23
C GLN A 111 10.06 40.78 -2.69
N TRP A 112 9.23 39.78 -2.94
CA TRP A 112 9.54 38.38 -2.66
C TRP A 112 10.73 37.90 -3.48
N SER A 113 11.52 37.00 -2.90
CA SER A 113 12.45 36.18 -3.67
C SER A 113 11.68 35.25 -4.63
N GLY A 114 12.41 34.63 -5.56
CA GLY A 114 11.93 33.42 -6.21
C GLY A 114 11.70 32.30 -5.20
N PHE A 115 10.82 31.37 -5.54
CA PHE A 115 10.66 30.12 -4.80
C PHE A 115 11.92 29.25 -4.93
N SER A 116 12.30 28.58 -3.84
CA SER A 116 13.37 27.59 -3.84
C SER A 116 13.00 26.38 -4.69
N ALA A 117 14.00 25.54 -5.00
CA ALA A 117 13.70 24.18 -5.46
C ALA A 117 12.83 23.45 -4.44
N CYS A 118 11.94 22.57 -4.91
CA CYS A 118 11.13 21.74 -4.04
C CYS A 118 12.03 20.82 -3.21
N SER A 119 11.73 20.66 -1.91
CA SER A 119 12.52 19.83 -1.01
C SER A 119 12.52 18.33 -1.34
N ALA A 120 11.52 17.86 -2.09
CA ALA A 120 11.40 16.48 -2.56
C ALA A 120 11.07 16.45 -4.05
N ALA A 121 11.58 15.45 -4.78
CA ALA A 121 11.27 15.27 -6.20
C ALA A 121 9.87 14.66 -6.45
N CYS A 122 9.36 13.90 -5.47
CA CYS A 122 8.04 13.29 -5.43
C CYS A 122 7.69 12.96 -3.97
N GLY A 123 6.46 12.52 -3.70
CA GLY A 123 6.00 12.11 -2.37
C GLY A 123 5.60 13.27 -1.46
N GLY A 124 5.51 14.48 -2.02
CA GLY A 124 5.24 15.71 -1.29
C GLY A 124 6.51 16.36 -0.76
N GLY A 125 6.74 17.60 -1.18
CA GLY A 125 7.78 18.47 -0.67
C GLY A 125 7.24 19.88 -0.43
N VAL A 126 8.14 20.76 -0.01
CA VAL A 126 7.86 22.17 0.22
C VAL A 126 8.84 23.04 -0.57
N SER A 127 8.35 24.15 -1.07
CA SER A 127 9.14 25.20 -1.68
C SER A 127 8.93 26.50 -0.92
N GLU A 128 10.00 27.24 -0.69
CA GLU A 128 10.01 28.39 0.21
C GLU A 128 10.44 29.66 -0.53
N ARG A 129 9.87 30.80 -0.17
CA ARG A 129 10.35 32.13 -0.58
C ARG A 129 10.37 33.08 0.60
N THR A 130 11.25 34.07 0.54
CA THR A 130 11.43 35.05 1.62
C THR A 130 11.40 36.49 1.09
N ARG A 131 11.10 37.43 1.97
CA ARG A 131 11.20 38.88 1.71
C ARG A 131 11.69 39.61 2.96
N LEU A 132 12.36 40.73 2.75
CA LEU A 132 12.99 41.50 3.82
C LEU A 132 12.12 42.68 4.24
N ILE A 133 12.21 43.06 5.51
CA ILE A 133 11.63 44.31 6.03
C ILE A 133 12.56 45.45 5.64
N LYS A 134 12.11 46.33 4.75
CA LYS A 134 12.85 47.54 4.33
C LYS A 134 12.65 48.70 5.31
N GLN A 135 11.50 48.77 5.98
CA GLN A 135 11.18 49.81 6.95
C GLN A 135 10.38 49.19 8.10
N GLN A 136 10.85 49.37 9.33
CA GLN A 136 10.17 48.92 10.55
C GLN A 136 9.03 49.88 10.91
N PRO A 137 7.88 49.38 11.40
CA PRO A 137 6.78 50.23 11.82
C PRO A 137 7.16 51.04 13.06
N ARG A 138 6.72 52.30 13.14
CA ARG A 138 6.89 53.19 14.30
C ARG A 138 5.61 53.99 14.55
N TYR A 139 5.45 54.48 15.78
CA TYR A 139 4.38 55.39 16.18
C TYR A 139 2.97 54.91 15.77
N GLU A 140 2.62 53.67 16.14
CA GLU A 140 1.33 53.04 15.81
C GLU A 140 1.06 52.82 14.31
N GLY A 141 2.10 52.86 13.47
CA GLY A 141 2.00 52.46 12.06
C GLY A 141 1.73 50.96 11.88
N ASP A 142 1.22 50.59 10.70
CA ASP A 142 0.79 49.23 10.43
C ASP A 142 1.93 48.19 10.54
N PRO A 143 1.71 47.05 11.23
CA PRO A 143 2.74 46.04 11.42
C PRO A 143 3.14 45.35 10.11
N CYS A 144 4.35 44.82 10.05
CA CYS A 144 4.81 44.03 8.91
C CYS A 144 4.02 42.73 8.78
N GLY A 145 3.60 42.38 7.55
CA GLY A 145 3.15 41.02 7.23
C GLY A 145 4.30 40.00 7.26
N GLY A 146 3.97 38.72 7.06
CA GLY A 146 4.95 37.62 7.09
C GLY A 146 6.11 37.79 6.10
N THR A 147 7.31 37.38 6.51
CA THR A 147 8.56 37.46 5.74
C THR A 147 8.93 36.16 5.04
N GLU A 148 8.20 35.08 5.32
CA GLU A 148 8.42 33.73 4.79
C GLU A 148 7.10 33.16 4.30
N GLU A 149 7.17 32.39 3.22
CA GLU A 149 6.03 31.70 2.64
C GLU A 149 6.46 30.34 2.11
N THR A 150 5.70 29.31 2.48
CA THR A 150 5.94 27.92 2.10
C THR A 150 4.75 27.40 1.32
N VAL A 151 5.00 26.77 0.18
CA VAL A 151 3.97 26.14 -0.67
C VAL A 151 4.28 24.66 -0.88
N PRO A 152 3.25 23.78 -0.87
CA PRO A 152 3.44 22.38 -1.20
C PRO A 152 3.79 22.21 -2.69
N CYS A 153 4.68 21.27 -2.98
CA CYS A 153 5.13 20.95 -4.33
C CYS A 153 5.39 19.44 -4.47
N ASN A 154 5.43 18.93 -5.72
CA ASN A 154 5.74 17.54 -6.05
C ASN A 154 4.93 16.50 -5.24
N MET A 155 3.61 16.72 -5.17
CA MET A 155 2.67 15.87 -4.42
C MET A 155 2.39 14.52 -5.11
N ASP A 156 2.95 14.30 -6.29
CA ASP A 156 2.82 13.04 -7.01
C ASP A 156 3.52 11.91 -6.25
N ALA A 157 2.93 10.72 -6.26
CA ALA A 157 3.49 9.56 -5.59
C ALA A 157 4.81 9.11 -6.25
N CYS A 158 5.78 8.68 -5.45
CA CYS A 158 7.03 8.07 -5.93
C CYS A 158 6.80 6.60 -6.34
N ASP A 159 5.80 6.34 -7.18
CA ASP A 159 5.46 4.99 -7.62
C ASP A 159 6.56 4.49 -8.56
N THR A 160 7.09 3.29 -8.31
CA THR A 160 8.10 2.67 -9.18
C THR A 160 7.87 1.18 -9.26
N ASP A 161 7.75 0.66 -10.48
CA ASP A 161 7.61 -0.76 -10.74
C ASP A 161 8.82 -1.55 -10.27
N CYS A 162 8.62 -2.84 -10.07
CA CYS A 162 9.67 -3.67 -9.51
C CYS A 162 10.76 -4.01 -10.54
N GLY A 163 12.01 -4.06 -10.08
CA GLY A 163 13.13 -4.49 -10.89
C GLY A 163 13.16 -6.01 -11.06
N LEU A 164 13.43 -6.49 -12.27
CA LEU A 164 13.62 -7.92 -12.55
C LEU A 164 15.11 -8.24 -12.75
N ALA A 165 15.56 -9.32 -12.10
CA ALA A 165 16.89 -9.87 -12.30
C ALA A 165 17.10 -10.40 -13.73
N PRO A 166 18.35 -10.61 -14.18
CA PRO A 166 18.61 -11.36 -15.42
C PRO A 166 17.93 -12.73 -15.43
N TRP A 167 17.69 -13.25 -16.63
CA TRP A 167 17.17 -14.61 -16.79
C TRP A 167 18.14 -15.64 -16.20
N THR A 168 17.60 -16.63 -15.49
CA THR A 168 18.37 -17.82 -15.14
C THR A 168 18.81 -18.59 -16.39
N LYS A 169 19.79 -19.49 -16.22
CA LYS A 169 20.03 -20.54 -17.21
C LYS A 169 18.74 -21.35 -17.44
N TRP A 170 18.61 -21.93 -18.63
CA TRP A 170 17.55 -22.88 -18.91
C TRP A 170 17.70 -24.09 -17.99
N SER A 171 16.58 -24.58 -17.47
CA SER A 171 16.50 -25.89 -16.83
C SER A 171 16.82 -27.00 -17.84
N ASP A 172 17.07 -28.19 -17.32
CA ASP A 172 17.03 -29.41 -18.12
C ASP A 172 15.65 -29.59 -18.76
N CYS A 173 15.59 -30.43 -19.78
CA CYS A 173 14.33 -30.78 -20.43
C CYS A 173 13.46 -31.63 -19.48
N SER A 174 12.15 -31.38 -19.45
CA SER A 174 11.22 -32.13 -18.59
C SER A 174 11.00 -33.58 -19.02
N LYS A 175 11.33 -33.94 -20.27
CA LYS A 175 11.16 -35.28 -20.84
C LYS A 175 12.39 -35.69 -21.63
N ALA A 176 12.63 -36.99 -21.72
CA ALA A 176 13.68 -37.54 -22.59
C ALA A 176 13.33 -37.45 -24.09
N CYS A 177 12.04 -37.54 -24.43
CA CYS A 177 11.50 -37.63 -25.79
C CYS A 177 10.02 -37.21 -25.81
N ASP A 178 9.34 -37.28 -26.96
CA ASP A 178 7.94 -36.88 -27.17
C ASP A 178 7.63 -35.42 -26.76
N SER A 179 8.56 -34.52 -27.06
CA SER A 179 8.42 -33.07 -26.89
C SER A 179 8.20 -32.62 -25.43
N GLY A 180 9.31 -32.52 -24.69
CA GLY A 180 9.34 -31.90 -23.36
C GLY A 180 9.41 -30.37 -23.40
N THR A 181 9.52 -29.79 -22.22
CA THR A 181 9.61 -28.35 -21.98
C THR A 181 10.77 -28.05 -21.05
N ARG A 182 11.63 -27.10 -21.43
CA ARG A 182 12.61 -26.47 -20.52
C ARG A 182 12.16 -25.06 -20.17
N THR A 183 12.55 -24.59 -19.00
CA THR A 183 12.10 -23.29 -18.46
C THR A 183 13.26 -22.44 -17.96
N ARG A 184 13.08 -21.12 -17.98
CA ARG A 184 13.95 -20.17 -17.26
C ARG A 184 13.10 -19.12 -16.58
N ARG A 185 13.61 -18.50 -15.52
CA ARG A 185 12.85 -17.53 -14.71
C ARG A 185 13.61 -16.24 -14.46
N ARG A 186 12.89 -15.18 -14.10
CA ARG A 186 13.44 -13.94 -13.51
C ARG A 186 12.91 -13.76 -12.09
N ALA A 187 13.83 -13.58 -11.16
CA ALA A 187 13.50 -13.15 -9.80
C ALA A 187 13.22 -11.63 -9.78
N VAL A 188 12.51 -11.18 -8.75
CA VAL A 188 12.39 -9.75 -8.46
C VAL A 188 13.70 -9.33 -7.80
N SER A 189 14.44 -8.41 -8.42
CA SER A 189 15.70 -7.86 -7.90
C SER A 189 15.51 -6.61 -7.06
N ALA A 190 14.44 -5.85 -7.29
CA ALA A 190 14.03 -4.70 -6.49
C ALA A 190 12.51 -4.72 -6.34
N ALA A 191 11.98 -4.55 -5.12
CA ALA A 191 10.55 -4.51 -4.90
C ALA A 191 9.92 -3.26 -5.51
N ALA A 192 8.62 -3.32 -5.83
CA ALA A 192 7.87 -2.13 -6.23
C ALA A 192 7.75 -1.14 -5.06
N VAL A 193 7.70 0.15 -5.39
CA VAL A 193 7.49 1.25 -4.44
C VAL A 193 6.14 1.90 -4.71
N GLY A 194 5.41 2.22 -3.65
CA GLY A 194 4.08 2.82 -3.73
C GLY A 194 3.07 1.89 -4.42
N ARG A 195 2.45 2.37 -5.50
CA ARG A 195 1.54 1.59 -6.37
C ARG A 195 2.25 0.93 -7.55
N GLY A 196 3.58 0.90 -7.58
CA GLY A 196 4.30 0.16 -8.61
C GLY A 196 3.88 -1.31 -8.65
N GLU A 197 3.95 -1.90 -9.84
CA GLU A 197 3.53 -3.28 -10.06
C GLU A 197 4.70 -4.24 -10.21
N CYS A 198 4.43 -5.51 -9.88
CA CYS A 198 5.33 -6.62 -10.15
C CYS A 198 4.61 -7.66 -11.00
N PRO A 199 5.19 -8.07 -12.15
CA PRO A 199 4.63 -9.19 -12.89
C PRO A 199 4.57 -10.45 -12.02
N HIS A 200 3.48 -11.22 -12.17
CA HIS A 200 3.32 -12.49 -11.47
C HIS A 200 4.46 -13.46 -11.85
N ALA A 201 4.84 -14.37 -10.93
CA ALA A 201 5.98 -15.28 -11.11
C ALA A 201 5.86 -16.20 -12.34
N ASP A 202 4.63 -16.45 -12.79
CA ASP A 202 4.32 -17.28 -13.97
C ASP A 202 3.96 -16.45 -15.22
N SER A 203 4.07 -15.13 -15.16
CA SER A 203 3.86 -14.27 -16.32
C SER A 203 4.98 -14.43 -17.36
N PRO A 204 4.73 -14.17 -18.66
CA PRO A 204 5.77 -14.22 -19.69
C PRO A 204 6.98 -13.32 -19.42
N ALA A 205 6.79 -12.25 -18.64
CA ALA A 205 7.87 -11.36 -18.21
C ALA A 205 8.86 -12.02 -17.22
N ARG A 206 8.42 -13.06 -16.49
CA ARG A 206 9.19 -13.73 -15.43
C ARG A 206 9.37 -15.23 -15.61
N LEU A 207 8.63 -15.86 -16.52
CA LEU A 207 8.71 -17.28 -16.83
C LEU A 207 8.68 -17.47 -18.35
N GLU A 208 9.72 -18.09 -18.87
CA GLU A 208 9.78 -18.47 -20.28
C GLU A 208 9.85 -19.99 -20.39
N ARG A 209 9.20 -20.53 -21.43
CA ARG A 209 9.15 -21.96 -21.74
C ARG A 209 9.59 -22.18 -23.17
N LYS A 210 10.38 -23.23 -23.40
CA LYS A 210 10.79 -23.64 -24.74
C LYS A 210 10.67 -25.16 -24.87
N THR A 211 10.18 -25.62 -26.02
CA THR A 211 10.12 -27.06 -26.35
C THR A 211 11.53 -27.63 -26.51
N CYS A 212 11.72 -28.86 -26.07
CA CYS A 212 12.96 -29.63 -26.19
C CYS A 212 12.64 -31.10 -26.43
N ASN A 213 13.64 -31.88 -26.87
CA ASN A 213 13.53 -33.33 -27.07
C ASN A 213 12.30 -33.75 -27.89
N THR A 214 12.19 -33.24 -29.12
CA THR A 214 11.02 -33.43 -30.00
C THR A 214 11.00 -34.78 -30.71
N GLN A 215 12.09 -35.55 -30.64
CA GLN A 215 12.15 -36.90 -31.17
C GLN A 215 11.15 -37.82 -30.46
N ALA A 216 10.57 -38.76 -31.20
CA ALA A 216 9.67 -39.74 -30.62
C ALA A 216 10.43 -40.71 -29.69
N CYS A 217 9.81 -41.14 -28.60
CA CYS A 217 10.37 -42.22 -27.80
C CYS A 217 10.33 -43.54 -28.58
N ILE A 218 11.45 -44.27 -28.56
CA ILE A 218 11.51 -45.64 -29.06
C ILE A 218 10.82 -46.53 -28.03
N ARG A 219 9.84 -47.32 -28.49
CA ARG A 219 8.98 -48.15 -27.65
C ARG A 219 9.02 -49.60 -28.09
N ASP A 220 8.90 -50.50 -27.12
CA ASP A 220 8.76 -51.93 -27.37
C ASP A 220 7.30 -52.35 -27.19
N LYS A 221 6.82 -53.31 -27.99
CA LYS A 221 5.41 -53.77 -27.91
C LYS A 221 5.18 -54.76 -26.78
N SER A 222 6.23 -55.31 -26.18
CA SER A 222 6.18 -56.38 -25.19
C SER A 222 6.56 -55.92 -23.78
N LYS A 223 7.34 -54.84 -23.66
CA LYS A 223 7.85 -54.33 -22.39
C LYS A 223 7.69 -52.80 -22.28
N PRO A 224 7.43 -52.26 -21.08
CA PRO A 224 7.33 -50.84 -20.89
C PRO A 224 8.68 -50.14 -21.05
N LEU A 225 8.64 -48.88 -21.46
CA LEU A 225 9.77 -47.96 -21.46
C LEU A 225 10.39 -47.87 -20.06
N VAL A 226 11.72 -47.91 -19.95
CA VAL A 226 12.39 -47.92 -18.64
C VAL A 226 12.81 -46.51 -18.22
N CYS A 227 12.41 -46.07 -17.03
CA CYS A 227 12.82 -44.80 -16.45
C CYS A 227 14.19 -44.93 -15.75
N THR A 228 15.20 -44.20 -16.22
CA THR A 228 16.55 -44.18 -15.63
C THR A 228 16.83 -42.90 -14.85
N SER A 229 15.81 -42.08 -14.64
CA SER A 229 15.91 -40.85 -13.85
C SER A 229 15.95 -41.16 -12.35
N LYS A 230 16.66 -40.34 -11.57
CA LYS A 230 16.61 -40.40 -10.11
C LYS A 230 15.30 -39.79 -9.60
N VAL A 231 14.33 -40.62 -9.29
CA VAL A 231 12.95 -40.17 -8.97
C VAL A 231 12.39 -40.86 -7.73
N ASP A 232 11.56 -40.13 -7.00
CA ASP A 232 10.72 -40.66 -5.93
C ASP A 232 9.26 -40.47 -6.33
N VAL A 233 8.58 -41.59 -6.58
CA VAL A 233 7.22 -41.60 -7.14
C VAL A 233 6.22 -42.06 -6.09
N VAL A 234 5.24 -41.22 -5.78
CA VAL A 234 4.04 -41.63 -5.04
C VAL A 234 2.93 -41.96 -6.05
N LEU A 235 2.57 -43.23 -6.14
CA LEU A 235 1.48 -43.71 -6.97
C LEU A 235 0.19 -43.73 -6.15
N LEU A 236 -0.71 -42.78 -6.44
CA LEU A 236 -2.05 -42.72 -5.85
C LEU A 236 -3.03 -43.49 -6.74
N LEU A 237 -3.61 -44.56 -6.19
CA LEU A 237 -4.57 -45.42 -6.87
C LEU A 237 -5.97 -45.18 -6.30
N ASP A 238 -6.90 -44.76 -7.16
CA ASP A 238 -8.30 -44.63 -6.79
C ASP A 238 -8.97 -46.02 -6.65
N GLY A 239 -9.48 -46.29 -5.45
CA GLY A 239 -10.23 -47.48 -5.07
C GLY A 239 -11.70 -47.18 -4.77
N SER A 240 -12.21 -46.02 -5.16
CA SER A 240 -13.62 -45.64 -4.97
C SER A 240 -14.57 -46.60 -5.70
N GLY A 241 -15.86 -46.51 -5.37
CA GLY A 241 -16.89 -47.38 -5.94
C GLY A 241 -17.15 -47.12 -7.43
N SER A 242 -16.80 -45.93 -7.96
CA SER A 242 -17.08 -45.55 -9.35
C SER A 242 -16.32 -46.37 -10.39
N ILE A 243 -15.10 -46.83 -10.05
CA ILE A 243 -14.24 -47.57 -10.97
C ILE A 243 -14.82 -48.94 -11.37
N GLY A 244 -15.69 -49.52 -10.53
CA GLY A 244 -16.24 -50.86 -10.75
C GLY A 244 -15.21 -52.00 -10.61
N THR A 245 -15.69 -53.24 -10.74
CA THR A 245 -14.83 -54.44 -10.60
C THR A 245 -13.78 -54.53 -11.71
N THR A 246 -14.18 -54.25 -12.95
CA THR A 246 -13.29 -54.26 -14.11
C THR A 246 -12.27 -53.15 -14.05
N GLY A 247 -12.67 -51.94 -13.65
CA GLY A 247 -11.75 -50.82 -13.47
C GLY A 247 -10.76 -51.07 -12.33
N TRP A 248 -11.19 -51.69 -11.23
CA TRP A 248 -10.28 -52.08 -10.14
C TRP A 248 -9.20 -53.07 -10.61
N ALA A 249 -9.59 -54.11 -11.36
CA ALA A 249 -8.65 -55.06 -11.92
C ALA A 249 -7.64 -54.37 -12.87
N ALA A 250 -8.14 -53.48 -13.74
CA ALA A 250 -7.31 -52.70 -14.65
C ALA A 250 -6.34 -51.76 -13.91
N THR A 251 -6.78 -51.08 -12.86
CA THR A 251 -5.94 -50.21 -12.02
C THR A 251 -4.80 -50.99 -11.37
N LYS A 252 -5.07 -52.18 -10.82
CA LYS A 252 -4.01 -53.04 -10.26
C LYS A 252 -3.04 -53.52 -11.33
N LYS A 253 -3.53 -53.94 -12.50
CA LYS A 253 -2.69 -54.38 -13.61
C LYS A 253 -1.79 -53.25 -14.09
N PHE A 254 -2.36 -52.07 -14.34
CA PHE A 254 -1.61 -50.86 -14.70
C PHE A 254 -0.53 -50.55 -13.66
N ALA A 255 -0.87 -50.54 -12.36
CA ALA A 255 0.09 -50.21 -11.31
C ALA A 255 1.30 -51.15 -11.33
N LYS A 256 1.10 -52.45 -11.58
CA LYS A 256 2.21 -53.40 -11.69
C LYS A 256 3.05 -53.18 -12.95
N THR A 257 2.42 -53.00 -14.11
CA THR A 257 3.14 -52.69 -15.37
C THR A 257 3.90 -51.36 -15.28
N PHE A 258 3.35 -50.38 -14.58
CA PHE A 258 4.01 -49.11 -14.30
C PHE A 258 5.22 -49.27 -13.37
N VAL A 259 5.13 -50.14 -12.35
CA VAL A 259 6.29 -50.48 -11.51
C VAL A 259 7.37 -51.19 -12.33
N ASP A 260 7.01 -52.04 -13.30
CA ASP A 260 7.96 -52.69 -14.20
C ASP A 260 8.74 -51.68 -15.08
N ALA A 261 8.18 -50.49 -15.33
CA ALA A 261 8.88 -49.41 -16.03
C ALA A 261 10.07 -48.83 -15.25
N PHE A 262 10.25 -49.21 -13.98
CA PHE A 262 11.41 -48.82 -13.17
C PHE A 262 12.38 -49.98 -12.97
N ASP A 263 12.11 -51.13 -13.56
CA ASP A 263 12.99 -52.29 -13.53
C ASP A 263 14.05 -52.20 -14.63
N GLY A 264 15.25 -51.79 -14.23
CA GLY A 264 16.40 -51.64 -15.11
C GLY A 264 16.90 -52.93 -15.76
N GLN A 265 16.59 -54.10 -15.17
CA GLN A 265 17.05 -55.39 -15.70
C GLN A 265 16.52 -55.64 -17.12
N ASN A 266 15.31 -55.18 -17.41
CA ASN A 266 14.66 -55.36 -18.71
C ASN A 266 15.31 -54.56 -19.86
N ALA A 267 16.12 -53.54 -19.54
CA ALA A 267 16.78 -52.66 -20.50
C ALA A 267 18.32 -52.68 -20.39
N GLY A 268 18.90 -53.56 -19.55
CA GLY A 268 20.33 -53.50 -19.25
C GLY A 268 20.77 -52.14 -18.69
N ALA A 269 19.87 -51.43 -18.00
CA ALA A 269 20.06 -50.08 -17.54
C ALA A 269 20.03 -50.01 -16.01
N THR A 270 20.72 -49.05 -15.43
CA THR A 270 20.61 -48.75 -13.99
C THR A 270 19.44 -47.79 -13.77
N THR A 271 18.55 -48.14 -12.84
CA THR A 271 17.44 -47.27 -12.41
C THR A 271 17.69 -46.80 -10.99
N ASP A 272 17.24 -45.58 -10.68
CA ASP A 272 17.40 -44.97 -9.35
C ASP A 272 16.07 -44.43 -8.83
N ALA A 273 15.06 -45.31 -8.80
CA ALA A 273 13.71 -44.97 -8.42
C ALA A 273 13.32 -45.55 -7.07
N GLN A 274 12.56 -44.78 -6.27
CA GLN A 274 11.82 -45.28 -5.12
C GLN A 274 10.33 -45.05 -5.34
N ILE A 275 9.52 -46.09 -5.08
CA ILE A 275 8.07 -46.02 -5.29
C ILE A 275 7.36 -46.19 -3.95
N SER A 276 6.41 -45.31 -3.69
CA SER A 276 5.42 -45.43 -2.62
C SER A 276 4.04 -45.61 -3.26
N VAL A 277 3.21 -46.49 -2.71
CA VAL A 277 1.88 -46.80 -3.25
C VAL A 277 0.84 -46.47 -2.19
N ILE A 278 -0.11 -45.62 -2.55
CA ILE A 278 -1.22 -45.25 -1.68
C ILE A 278 -2.52 -45.56 -2.39
N LEU A 279 -3.33 -46.42 -1.79
CA LEU A 279 -4.70 -46.68 -2.19
C LEU A 279 -5.61 -45.68 -1.48
N PHE A 280 -6.45 -44.98 -2.23
CA PHE A 280 -7.39 -44.03 -1.64
C PHE A 280 -8.81 -44.26 -2.11
N SER A 281 -9.75 -43.98 -1.21
CA SER A 281 -11.18 -44.00 -1.42
C SER A 281 -11.76 -42.95 -0.47
N GLY A 282 -12.88 -43.19 0.19
CA GLY A 282 -13.41 -42.28 1.19
C GLY A 282 -14.67 -42.81 1.86
N PRO A 283 -14.98 -42.36 3.08
CA PRO A 283 -16.21 -42.76 3.76
C PRO A 283 -17.45 -42.14 3.11
N TYR A 284 -18.58 -42.82 3.27
CA TYR A 284 -19.91 -42.32 2.88
C TYR A 284 -20.50 -41.36 3.91
N LYS A 285 -20.08 -41.45 5.18
CA LYS A 285 -20.59 -40.62 6.28
C LYS A 285 -19.90 -39.26 6.29
N TRP A 286 -20.68 -38.18 6.18
CA TRP A 286 -20.17 -36.81 6.22
C TRP A 286 -19.44 -36.44 7.52
N SER A 287 -19.87 -37.00 8.66
CA SER A 287 -19.20 -36.80 9.95
C SER A 287 -17.79 -37.39 9.97
N LEU A 288 -17.60 -38.56 9.37
CA LEU A 288 -16.30 -39.23 9.28
C LEU A 288 -15.40 -38.53 8.26
N MET A 289 -15.97 -38.14 7.12
CA MET A 289 -15.30 -37.31 6.12
C MET A 289 -14.68 -36.05 6.72
N LYS A 290 -15.47 -35.31 7.51
CA LYS A 290 -15.02 -34.10 8.22
C LYS A 290 -13.79 -34.37 9.11
N LYS A 291 -13.76 -35.50 9.80
CA LYS A 291 -12.61 -35.91 10.62
C LYS A 291 -11.38 -36.23 9.76
N CYS A 292 -11.56 -36.95 8.65
CA CYS A 292 -10.49 -37.30 7.71
C CYS A 292 -9.79 -36.09 7.08
N VAL A 293 -10.47 -34.95 6.97
CA VAL A 293 -9.92 -33.70 6.42
C VAL A 293 -9.60 -32.65 7.49
N GLY A 294 -9.64 -33.02 8.77
CA GLY A 294 -9.30 -32.13 9.88
C GLY A 294 -10.31 -30.99 10.13
N MET A 295 -11.55 -31.14 9.68
CA MET A 295 -12.63 -30.15 9.85
C MET A 295 -13.63 -30.60 10.94
N GLY A 296 -13.30 -30.39 12.22
CA GLY A 296 -14.24 -30.64 13.33
C GLY A 296 -13.64 -30.50 14.73
N ALA A 297 -14.51 -30.31 15.73
CA ALA A 297 -14.13 -30.33 17.15
C ALA A 297 -14.19 -31.76 17.68
N SER A 298 -13.05 -32.49 17.70
CA SER A 298 -12.82 -33.61 18.62
C SER A 298 -11.44 -34.23 18.39
N SER A 299 -10.72 -34.39 19.51
CA SER A 299 -9.44 -35.08 19.74
C SER A 299 -9.48 -36.61 19.54
N SER A 300 -10.46 -37.17 18.82
CA SER A 300 -10.50 -38.61 18.57
C SER A 300 -9.48 -38.98 17.48
N SER A 301 -8.58 -39.92 17.78
CA SER A 301 -7.65 -40.48 16.81
C SER A 301 -8.42 -41.06 15.62
N VAL A 302 -8.23 -40.49 14.43
CA VAL A 302 -8.81 -40.98 13.18
C VAL A 302 -7.84 -41.96 12.56
N ASN A 303 -8.30 -43.16 12.24
CA ASN A 303 -7.48 -44.13 11.51
C ASN A 303 -7.65 -43.91 10.01
N MET A 304 -6.57 -43.45 9.34
CA MET A 304 -6.63 -43.14 7.91
C MET A 304 -6.99 -44.35 7.04
N GLU A 305 -6.57 -45.56 7.42
CA GLU A 305 -6.85 -46.77 6.64
C GLU A 305 -8.30 -47.23 6.82
N THR A 306 -8.77 -47.37 8.06
CA THR A 306 -10.10 -47.95 8.32
C THR A 306 -11.22 -46.93 8.23
N ASP A 307 -11.01 -45.71 8.74
CA ASP A 307 -12.04 -44.67 8.79
C ASP A 307 -12.10 -43.87 7.49
N CYS A 308 -10.93 -43.54 6.94
CA CYS A 308 -10.83 -42.70 5.76
C CYS A 308 -10.64 -43.48 4.46
N MET A 309 -10.41 -44.79 4.54
CA MET A 309 -10.12 -45.66 3.39
C MET A 309 -8.91 -45.17 2.58
N ILE A 310 -7.88 -44.67 3.26
CA ILE A 310 -6.62 -44.22 2.70
C ILE A 310 -5.49 -45.06 3.30
N LYS A 311 -4.95 -45.96 2.49
CA LYS A 311 -3.92 -46.92 2.90
C LYS A 311 -2.63 -46.62 2.18
N VAL A 312 -1.56 -46.38 2.93
CA VAL A 312 -0.19 -46.46 2.39
C VAL A 312 0.15 -47.95 2.32
N ALA A 313 0.05 -48.53 1.12
CA ALA A 313 0.27 -49.95 0.90
C ALA A 313 1.76 -50.32 0.98
N GLN A 314 2.61 -49.38 0.58
CA GLN A 314 4.05 -49.51 0.59
C GLN A 314 4.64 -48.11 0.69
N HIS A 315 5.49 -47.85 1.69
CA HIS A 315 6.33 -46.65 1.73
C HIS A 315 7.43 -46.69 0.67
N PHE A 316 8.18 -45.61 0.49
CA PHE A 316 9.31 -45.58 -0.46
C PHE A 316 10.25 -46.78 -0.31
N LYS A 317 10.31 -47.60 -1.36
CA LYS A 317 11.27 -48.71 -1.51
C LYS A 317 11.82 -48.75 -2.93
N SER A 318 13.05 -49.23 -3.06
CA SER A 318 13.67 -49.61 -4.34
C SER A 318 13.34 -51.05 -4.75
N ASP A 319 12.81 -51.88 -3.84
CA ASP A 319 12.37 -53.24 -4.14
C ASP A 319 11.04 -53.24 -4.89
N LEU A 320 11.14 -53.35 -6.21
CA LEU A 320 10.02 -53.37 -7.13
C LEU A 320 9.19 -54.66 -7.01
N ALA A 321 9.80 -55.79 -6.63
CA ALA A 321 9.11 -57.05 -6.45
C ALA A 321 8.19 -56.97 -5.22
N ALA A 322 8.71 -56.50 -4.08
CA ALA A 322 7.90 -56.25 -2.89
C ALA A 322 6.78 -55.23 -3.15
N THR A 323 7.04 -54.21 -3.96
CA THR A 323 6.03 -53.21 -4.35
C THR A 323 4.89 -53.86 -5.16
N LYS A 324 5.21 -54.73 -6.12
CA LYS A 324 4.21 -55.49 -6.87
C LYS A 324 3.39 -56.43 -5.97
N THR A 325 4.04 -57.12 -5.03
CA THR A 325 3.35 -57.96 -4.04
C THR A 325 2.39 -57.14 -3.17
N ALA A 326 2.80 -55.95 -2.71
CA ALA A 326 1.93 -55.07 -1.93
C ALA A 326 0.71 -54.62 -2.75
N ILE A 327 0.89 -54.30 -4.04
CA ILE A 327 -0.22 -53.99 -4.95
C ILE A 327 -1.17 -55.20 -5.09
N ASP A 328 -0.64 -56.40 -5.24
CA ASP A 328 -1.45 -57.62 -5.38
C ASP A 328 -2.27 -57.94 -4.12
N GLN A 329 -1.79 -57.57 -2.94
CA GLN A 329 -2.52 -57.73 -1.68
C GLN A 329 -3.59 -56.66 -1.42
N LEU A 330 -3.66 -55.61 -2.24
CA LEU A 330 -4.70 -54.58 -2.09
C LEU A 330 -6.09 -55.16 -2.31
N THR A 331 -6.97 -54.88 -1.35
CA THR A 331 -8.41 -55.13 -1.41
C THR A 331 -9.15 -53.87 -1.87
N TRP A 332 -10.27 -54.04 -2.57
CA TRP A 332 -11.03 -52.91 -3.12
C TRP A 332 -11.95 -52.27 -2.06
N PRO A 333 -11.73 -51.01 -1.65
CA PRO A 333 -12.49 -50.39 -0.55
C PRO A 333 -13.89 -49.89 -0.96
N LYS A 334 -14.14 -49.58 -2.24
CA LYS A 334 -15.48 -49.26 -2.79
C LYS A 334 -16.20 -48.09 -2.10
N GLY A 335 -15.48 -47.06 -1.69
CA GLY A 335 -16.04 -45.88 -1.03
C GLY A 335 -16.27 -44.70 -1.96
N THR A 336 -16.24 -43.49 -1.40
CA THR A 336 -16.25 -42.22 -2.14
C THR A 336 -14.85 -41.87 -2.65
N THR A 337 -14.69 -40.76 -3.37
CA THR A 337 -13.40 -40.34 -3.96
C THR A 337 -12.78 -39.19 -3.14
N LEU A 338 -12.07 -39.49 -2.04
CA LEU A 338 -11.45 -38.49 -1.17
C LEU A 338 -10.04 -38.07 -1.64
N THR A 339 -9.95 -37.54 -2.85
CA THR A 339 -8.66 -37.12 -3.45
C THR A 339 -7.92 -36.09 -2.61
N SER A 340 -8.62 -35.18 -1.91
CA SER A 340 -7.95 -34.15 -1.09
C SER A 340 -7.10 -34.73 0.03
N ALA A 341 -7.61 -35.74 0.75
CA ALA A 341 -6.83 -36.37 1.81
C ALA A 341 -5.75 -37.28 1.22
N ALA A 342 -6.00 -37.95 0.09
CA ALA A 342 -4.97 -38.72 -0.61
C ALA A 342 -3.76 -37.86 -1.02
N LEU A 343 -3.99 -36.65 -1.54
CA LEU A 343 -2.92 -35.70 -1.89
C LEU A 343 -2.17 -35.19 -0.66
N GLU A 344 -2.84 -34.98 0.48
CA GLU A 344 -2.15 -34.61 1.73
C GLU A 344 -1.38 -35.79 2.32
N THR A 345 -1.88 -37.02 2.22
CA THR A 345 -1.13 -38.23 2.59
C THR A 345 0.11 -38.39 1.72
N ALA A 346 0.00 -38.18 0.40
CA ALA A 346 1.15 -38.15 -0.50
C ALA A 346 2.15 -37.05 -0.09
N ARG A 347 1.67 -35.86 0.29
CA ARG A 347 2.54 -34.78 0.77
C ARG A 347 3.32 -35.18 2.02
N SER A 348 2.69 -35.87 2.95
CA SER A 348 3.36 -36.41 4.15
C SER A 348 4.36 -37.50 3.79
N GLU A 349 4.00 -38.40 2.88
CA GLU A 349 4.87 -39.47 2.40
C GLU A 349 6.14 -38.92 1.72
N LEU A 350 6.00 -37.86 0.91
CA LEU A 350 7.13 -37.17 0.27
C LEU A 350 8.17 -36.60 1.24
N ALA A 351 7.85 -36.46 2.52
CA ALA A 351 8.81 -36.08 3.55
C ALA A 351 9.79 -37.22 3.88
N LEU A 352 9.42 -38.48 3.62
CA LEU A 352 10.27 -39.66 3.75
C LEU A 352 11.15 -39.88 2.50
N GLY A 353 10.82 -39.23 1.39
CA GLY A 353 11.58 -39.31 0.14
C GLY A 353 12.91 -38.57 0.21
N ARG A 354 13.83 -38.96 -0.66
CA ARG A 354 15.19 -38.42 -0.80
C ARG A 354 15.17 -36.95 -1.18
N ALA A 355 16.11 -36.18 -0.64
CA ALA A 355 16.17 -34.73 -0.84
C ALA A 355 16.65 -34.33 -2.25
N ASP A 356 17.47 -35.18 -2.87
CA ASP A 356 18.12 -34.94 -4.16
C ASP A 356 17.44 -35.66 -5.34
N ALA A 357 16.37 -36.41 -5.08
CA ALA A 357 15.55 -37.06 -6.11
C ALA A 357 14.42 -36.14 -6.58
N GLU A 358 14.04 -36.28 -7.86
CA GLU A 358 12.85 -35.60 -8.37
C GLU A 358 11.57 -36.25 -7.80
N LYS A 359 10.78 -35.45 -7.09
CA LYS A 359 9.57 -35.89 -6.39
C LYS A 359 8.34 -35.79 -7.27
N ILE A 360 7.65 -36.90 -7.48
CA ILE A 360 6.52 -37.00 -8.41
C ILE A 360 5.35 -37.70 -7.72
N VAL A 361 4.14 -37.16 -7.89
CA VAL A 361 2.91 -37.80 -7.45
C VAL A 361 2.05 -38.06 -8.68
N LEU A 362 1.83 -39.34 -9.00
CA LEU A 362 0.96 -39.76 -10.09
C LEU A 362 -0.37 -40.25 -9.51
N THR A 363 -1.46 -39.56 -9.85
CA THR A 363 -2.82 -39.92 -9.40
C THR A 363 -3.62 -40.54 -10.53
N ILE A 364 -3.97 -41.82 -10.38
CA ILE A 364 -4.87 -42.54 -11.29
C ILE A 364 -6.26 -42.55 -10.69
N THR A 365 -7.22 -41.93 -11.38
CA THR A 365 -8.60 -41.80 -10.89
C THR A 365 -9.60 -41.63 -12.03
N ASP A 366 -10.80 -42.16 -11.84
CA ASP A 366 -11.95 -41.99 -12.74
C ASP A 366 -12.95 -40.93 -12.23
N GLY A 367 -12.73 -40.44 -11.01
CA GLY A 367 -13.76 -39.79 -10.22
C GLY A 367 -13.66 -38.27 -10.19
N ILE A 368 -14.83 -37.65 -10.06
CA ILE A 368 -14.97 -36.30 -9.51
C ILE A 368 -14.73 -36.42 -8.01
N PRO A 369 -13.78 -35.68 -7.43
CA PRO A 369 -13.52 -35.79 -6.01
C PRO A 369 -14.71 -35.28 -5.21
N LEU A 370 -14.86 -35.81 -4.00
CA LEU A 370 -15.93 -35.43 -3.09
C LEU A 370 -16.00 -33.92 -2.82
N SER A 371 -14.84 -33.25 -2.81
CA SER A 371 -14.74 -31.79 -2.70
C SER A 371 -13.67 -31.25 -3.65
N SER A 372 -14.10 -30.55 -4.70
CA SER A 372 -13.19 -29.89 -5.63
C SER A 372 -12.38 -28.76 -4.96
N ARG A 373 -12.99 -28.02 -4.03
CA ARG A 373 -12.32 -26.93 -3.29
C ARG A 373 -11.21 -27.46 -2.39
N SER A 374 -11.48 -28.51 -1.61
CA SER A 374 -10.48 -29.11 -0.72
C SER A 374 -9.35 -29.75 -1.53
N THR A 375 -9.68 -30.41 -2.64
CA THR A 375 -8.70 -31.02 -3.54
C THR A 375 -7.81 -29.97 -4.19
N MET A 376 -8.36 -28.82 -4.59
CA MET A 376 -7.58 -27.70 -5.11
C MET A 376 -6.56 -27.18 -4.10
N THR A 377 -6.96 -26.99 -2.84
CA THR A 377 -6.06 -26.55 -1.77
C THR A 377 -4.93 -27.56 -1.53
N ALA A 378 -5.27 -28.86 -1.44
CA ALA A 378 -4.28 -29.92 -1.27
C ALA A 378 -3.30 -29.99 -2.45
N ALA A 379 -3.81 -29.93 -3.68
CA ALA A 379 -2.99 -29.89 -4.90
C ALA A 379 -2.04 -28.67 -4.93
N HIS A 380 -2.53 -27.48 -4.57
CA HIS A 380 -1.69 -26.28 -4.49
C HIS A 380 -0.56 -26.41 -3.47
N ARG A 381 -0.81 -27.06 -2.33
CA ARG A 381 0.23 -27.32 -1.32
C ARG A 381 1.24 -28.35 -1.82
N LEU A 382 0.76 -29.44 -2.40
CA LEU A 382 1.61 -30.52 -2.94
C LEU A 382 2.53 -30.03 -4.06
N LYS A 383 2.04 -29.18 -4.97
CA LYS A 383 2.81 -28.60 -6.08
C LYS A 383 4.00 -27.74 -5.65
N LYS A 384 4.09 -27.34 -4.37
CA LYS A 384 5.25 -26.61 -3.85
C LYS A 384 6.47 -27.52 -3.62
N SER A 385 6.26 -28.82 -3.47
CA SER A 385 7.31 -29.79 -3.11
C SER A 385 7.41 -30.98 -4.05
N ALA A 386 6.47 -31.17 -4.98
CA ALA A 386 6.50 -32.25 -5.96
C ALA A 386 5.76 -31.89 -7.26
N ARG A 387 6.10 -32.62 -8.32
CA ARG A 387 5.36 -32.60 -9.58
C ARG A 387 4.08 -33.44 -9.43
N LEU A 388 2.91 -32.83 -9.62
CA LEU A 388 1.62 -33.51 -9.53
C LEU A 388 1.09 -33.86 -10.93
N MET A 389 0.97 -35.15 -11.20
CA MET A 389 0.48 -35.73 -12.44
C MET A 389 -0.85 -36.46 -12.22
N PHE A 390 -1.72 -36.45 -13.22
CA PHE A 390 -3.00 -37.15 -13.23
C PHE A 390 -3.13 -38.04 -14.46
N GLY A 391 -3.46 -39.32 -14.25
CA GLY A 391 -4.03 -40.21 -15.25
C GLY A 391 -5.55 -40.23 -15.10
N ALA A 392 -6.24 -39.47 -15.94
CA ALA A 392 -7.69 -39.26 -15.87
C ALA A 392 -8.42 -40.36 -16.66
N VAL A 393 -8.91 -41.40 -15.98
CA VAL A 393 -9.46 -42.60 -16.62
C VAL A 393 -10.96 -42.47 -16.83
N LYS A 394 -11.45 -42.64 -18.06
CA LYS A 394 -12.89 -42.56 -18.39
C LYS A 394 -13.56 -41.27 -17.83
N MET A 395 -12.78 -40.20 -17.73
CA MET A 395 -13.16 -38.98 -17.02
C MET A 395 -14.10 -38.11 -17.85
N SER A 396 -15.12 -37.54 -17.22
CA SER A 396 -15.97 -36.51 -17.85
C SER A 396 -15.18 -35.23 -18.14
N SER A 397 -15.63 -34.42 -19.11
CA SER A 397 -14.99 -33.12 -19.41
C SER A 397 -14.90 -32.19 -18.19
N ARG A 398 -15.90 -32.25 -17.30
CA ARG A 398 -15.89 -31.49 -16.04
C ARG A 398 -14.79 -31.97 -15.08
N GLY A 399 -14.67 -33.28 -14.89
CA GLY A 399 -13.62 -33.86 -14.06
C GLY A 399 -12.22 -33.57 -14.60
N LEU A 400 -12.04 -33.71 -15.92
CA LEU A 400 -10.80 -33.38 -16.60
C LEU A 400 -10.44 -31.90 -16.43
N GLY A 401 -11.42 -31.00 -16.55
CA GLY A 401 -11.23 -29.57 -16.31
C GLY A 401 -10.78 -29.23 -14.88
N TYR A 402 -11.13 -30.05 -13.89
CA TYR A 402 -10.57 -29.89 -12.55
C TYR A 402 -9.11 -30.34 -12.46
N MET A 403 -8.77 -31.49 -13.02
CA MET A 403 -7.40 -32.00 -13.02
C MET A 403 -6.43 -31.08 -13.76
N MET A 404 -6.87 -30.47 -14.87
CA MET A 404 -6.09 -29.45 -15.59
C MET A 404 -5.73 -28.25 -14.73
N LYS A 405 -6.57 -27.90 -13.73
CA LYS A 405 -6.27 -26.83 -12.76
C LYS A 405 -5.37 -27.30 -11.62
N TRP A 406 -5.51 -28.56 -11.22
CA TRP A 406 -4.78 -29.12 -10.08
C TRP A 406 -3.38 -29.60 -10.42
N GLY A 407 -3.19 -30.20 -11.60
CA GLY A 407 -1.91 -30.72 -12.07
C GLY A 407 -0.81 -29.66 -12.16
N SER A 408 0.44 -30.12 -12.21
CA SER A 408 1.60 -29.27 -12.43
C SER A 408 1.61 -28.68 -13.84
N SER A 409 2.29 -27.54 -14.00
CA SER A 409 2.47 -26.90 -15.30
C SER A 409 3.79 -27.37 -15.95
N PRO A 410 3.79 -27.74 -17.24
CA PRO A 410 2.71 -27.57 -18.22
C PRO A 410 1.65 -28.69 -18.19
N VAL A 411 0.37 -28.31 -18.34
CA VAL A 411 -0.77 -29.23 -18.20
C VAL A 411 -0.69 -30.43 -19.16
N LYS A 412 -0.25 -30.20 -20.40
CA LYS A 412 -0.11 -31.24 -21.44
C LYS A 412 0.82 -32.40 -21.06
N GLU A 413 1.72 -32.19 -20.08
CA GLU A 413 2.70 -33.20 -19.62
C GLU A 413 2.35 -33.74 -18.23
N ASN A 414 1.26 -33.26 -17.63
CA ASN A 414 0.90 -33.58 -16.24
C ASN A 414 -0.55 -34.03 -16.09
N VAL A 415 -1.37 -33.95 -17.14
CA VAL A 415 -2.75 -34.45 -17.13
C VAL A 415 -2.97 -35.24 -18.40
N ILE A 416 -2.94 -36.56 -18.27
CA ILE A 416 -3.09 -37.51 -19.36
C ILE A 416 -4.53 -38.03 -19.34
N GLN A 417 -5.26 -37.84 -20.43
CA GLN A 417 -6.62 -38.37 -20.56
C GLN A 417 -6.59 -39.80 -21.09
N ILE A 418 -7.13 -40.73 -20.31
CA ILE A 418 -7.18 -42.16 -20.62
C ILE A 418 -8.64 -42.53 -20.90
N LYS A 419 -8.95 -42.91 -22.14
CA LYS A 419 -10.35 -43.01 -22.61
C LYS A 419 -11.16 -44.12 -21.94
N SER A 420 -10.52 -45.19 -21.48
CA SER A 420 -11.17 -46.36 -20.87
C SER A 420 -10.22 -47.10 -19.94
N PHE A 421 -10.76 -47.96 -19.09
CA PHE A 421 -9.95 -48.87 -18.27
C PHE A 421 -9.16 -49.88 -19.11
N GLN A 422 -9.64 -50.27 -20.29
CA GLN A 422 -8.86 -51.09 -21.21
C GLN A 422 -7.64 -50.33 -21.76
N ALA A 423 -7.80 -49.03 -22.06
CA ALA A 423 -6.68 -48.19 -22.47
C ALA A 423 -5.68 -47.98 -21.31
N LEU A 424 -6.15 -47.94 -20.06
CA LEU A 424 -5.27 -47.88 -18.88
C LEU A 424 -4.32 -49.08 -18.80
N GLU A 425 -4.77 -50.26 -19.21
CA GLU A 425 -3.94 -51.48 -19.20
C GLU A 425 -2.92 -51.54 -20.34
N SER A 426 -2.97 -50.63 -21.32
CA SER A 426 -2.09 -50.68 -22.47
C SER A 426 -0.68 -50.21 -22.14
N LEU A 427 0.32 -50.84 -22.77
CA LEU A 427 1.71 -50.39 -22.69
C LEU A 427 1.88 -48.98 -23.22
N GLU A 428 1.10 -48.57 -24.23
CA GLU A 428 1.12 -47.20 -24.75
C GLU A 428 0.82 -46.16 -23.67
N THR A 429 -0.14 -46.43 -22.79
CA THR A 429 -0.49 -45.52 -21.69
C THR A 429 0.63 -45.48 -20.64
N VAL A 430 1.21 -46.64 -20.30
CA VAL A 430 2.34 -46.71 -19.37
C VAL A 430 3.54 -45.94 -19.93
N ASP A 431 3.90 -46.18 -21.18
CA ASP A 431 5.01 -45.52 -21.87
C ASP A 431 4.80 -44.01 -21.96
N ALA A 432 3.58 -43.56 -22.27
CA ALA A 432 3.27 -42.13 -22.29
C ALA A 432 3.45 -41.47 -20.92
N LEU A 433 2.98 -42.13 -19.85
CA LEU A 433 3.15 -41.63 -18.48
C LEU A 433 4.62 -41.60 -18.05
N VAL A 434 5.37 -42.65 -18.38
CA VAL A 434 6.81 -42.75 -18.07
C VAL A 434 7.62 -41.72 -18.86
N ALA A 435 7.35 -41.55 -20.15
CA ALA A 435 8.00 -40.56 -21.00
C ALA A 435 7.71 -39.11 -20.53
N ASP A 436 6.49 -38.85 -20.06
CA ASP A 436 6.12 -37.55 -19.50
C ASP A 436 6.82 -37.30 -18.16
N MET A 437 6.98 -38.33 -17.35
CA MET A 437 7.49 -38.26 -15.98
C MET A 437 9.02 -38.18 -15.91
N CYS A 438 9.72 -38.91 -16.76
CA CYS A 438 11.16 -39.15 -16.66
C CYS A 438 11.99 -38.32 -17.64
N ARG A 439 13.04 -37.67 -17.13
CA ARG A 439 13.98 -36.87 -17.95
C ARG A 439 14.92 -37.74 -18.78
N ASN A 440 15.18 -38.95 -18.31
CA ASN A 440 16.00 -39.98 -18.93
C ASN A 440 15.23 -41.30 -18.95
N VAL A 441 15.28 -41.97 -20.10
CA VAL A 441 14.64 -43.27 -20.34
C VAL A 441 15.58 -44.18 -21.13
N ALA A 442 15.38 -45.49 -21.02
CA ALA A 442 16.07 -46.53 -21.77
C ALA A 442 15.05 -47.44 -22.47
N VAL A 443 15.44 -47.96 -23.64
CA VAL A 443 14.63 -48.91 -24.40
C VAL A 443 14.91 -50.32 -23.86
N PRO A 444 13.89 -51.15 -23.62
CA PRO A 444 14.07 -52.55 -23.25
C PRO A 444 14.93 -53.30 -24.27
N THR A 445 15.88 -54.12 -23.80
CA THR A 445 16.70 -54.97 -24.66
C THR A 445 15.85 -56.16 -25.11
N GLY A 446 15.44 -56.16 -26.38
CA GLY A 446 14.56 -57.20 -26.93
C GLY A 446 14.08 -56.99 -28.38
N SER A 447 14.26 -55.82 -28.98
CA SER A 447 13.92 -55.57 -30.39
C SER A 447 15.14 -55.19 -31.22
N SER A 448 16.02 -56.19 -31.43
CA SER A 448 16.80 -56.26 -32.67
C SER A 448 15.85 -56.55 -33.84
N GLY A 449 15.04 -55.57 -34.21
CA GLY A 449 14.35 -55.55 -35.49
C GLY A 449 15.21 -54.76 -36.46
N SER A 450 16.10 -55.44 -37.15
CA SER A 450 16.77 -54.94 -38.36
C SER A 450 15.76 -54.20 -39.25
N ARG A 451 15.97 -52.91 -39.47
CA ARG A 451 15.56 -52.21 -40.69
C ARG A 451 16.68 -51.31 -41.14
#